data_AF-A0A7L3D9Q8-F1
#
_entry.id   AF-A0A7L3D9Q8-F1
#
_cell.length_a   1.000
_cell.length_b   1.000
_cell.length_c   1.000
_cell.angle_alpha   90.00
_cell.angle_beta   90.00
_cell.angle_gamma   90.00
#
_symmetry.space_group_name_H-M   'P 1'
#
loop_
_entity.id
_entity.type
_entity.pdbx_description
1 polymer ?
#
loop_
_entity_poly.entity_id
_entity_poly.type
_entity_poly.pdbx_seq_one_letter_code
_entity_poly.pdbx_strand_id
1 'polypeptide(L)'
;MDALHTAGIRFAEALQSGPPWLEKFWISVTSLADPKCIFTVCFPLAYYLDRKVGVSVLWIGLVSEWLNVVLKWFLFGERPFWWVHESGLINKELVMLRQFPVSCETGPGDPSGHCMITGAALWPLVTVLTALASRRSR
;
A
#
# COMPACT_ATOMS: atom_id res chain seq x y z
N MET A 1 -15.43 -1.37 -15.93
CA MET A 1 -14.09 -0.97 -15.46
C MET A 1 -14.03 0.54 -15.25
N ASP A 2 -14.52 1.36 -16.18
CA ASP A 2 -14.49 2.83 -16.05
C ASP A 2 -15.17 3.40 -14.80
N ALA A 3 -16.26 2.77 -14.33
CA ALA A 3 -16.92 3.18 -13.09
C ALA A 3 -16.01 3.02 -11.85
N LEU A 4 -15.18 1.96 -11.82
CA LEU A 4 -14.23 1.72 -10.73
C LEU A 4 -13.09 2.74 -10.77
N HIS A 5 -12.52 3.00 -11.96
CA HIS A 5 -11.48 4.02 -12.12
C HIS A 5 -12.01 5.42 -11.79
N THR A 6 -13.22 5.76 -12.23
CA THR A 6 -13.87 7.03 -11.90
C THR A 6 -14.11 7.17 -10.40
N ALA A 7 -14.59 6.11 -9.73
CA ALA A 7 -14.77 6.12 -8.28
C ALA A 7 -13.43 6.29 -7.54
N GLY A 8 -12.37 5.60 -7.98
CA GLY A 8 -11.03 5.72 -7.42
C GLY A 8 -10.44 7.13 -7.57
N ILE A 9 -10.65 7.76 -8.72
CA ILE A 9 -10.21 9.13 -8.98
C ILE A 9 -10.96 10.13 -8.11
N ARG A 10 -12.29 10.01 -8.00
CA ARG A 10 -13.09 10.85 -7.10
C ARG A 10 -12.68 10.68 -5.63
N PHE A 11 -12.35 9.45 -5.24
CA PHE A 11 -11.83 9.18 -3.90
C PHE A 11 -10.48 9.86 -3.66
N ALA A 12 -9.57 9.79 -4.64
CA ALA A 12 -8.27 10.46 -4.56
C ALA A 12 -8.41 11.99 -4.51
N GLU A 13 -9.30 12.56 -5.31
CA GLU A 13 -9.62 13.99 -5.28
C GLU A 13 -10.20 14.41 -3.91
N ALA A 14 -11.14 13.64 -3.37
CA ALA A 14 -11.69 13.88 -2.04
C ALA A 14 -10.59 13.87 -0.96
N LEU A 15 -9.64 12.94 -1.05
CA LEU A 15 -8.51 12.84 -0.13
C LEU A 15 -7.58 14.06 -0.23
N GLN A 16 -7.35 14.56 -1.45
CA GLN A 16 -6.51 15.73 -1.72
C GLN A 16 -7.20 17.06 -1.37
N SER A 17 -8.54 17.11 -1.38
CA SER A 17 -9.31 18.30 -0.98
C SER A 17 -9.29 18.57 0.53
N GLY A 18 -8.74 17.64 1.32
CA GLY A 18 -8.56 17.79 2.76
C GLY A 18 -7.57 18.89 3.15
N PRO A 19 -7.47 19.19 4.46
CA PRO A 19 -6.54 20.22 4.95
C PRO A 19 -5.07 19.85 4.67
N PRO A 20 -4.15 20.81 4.48
CA PRO A 20 -2.77 20.54 4.06
C PRO A 20 -1.97 19.59 4.98
N TRP A 21 -2.33 19.49 6.26
CA TRP A 21 -1.69 18.54 7.19
C TRP A 21 -2.06 17.09 6.87
N LEU A 22 -3.27 16.86 6.33
CA LEU A 22 -3.76 15.52 6.00
C LEU A 22 -3.01 14.96 4.78
N GLU A 23 -2.71 15.79 3.79
CA GLU A 23 -1.83 15.44 2.67
C GLU A 23 -0.46 14.97 3.18
N LYS A 24 0.18 15.77 4.06
CA LYS A 24 1.48 15.42 4.67
C LYS A 24 1.41 14.14 5.48
N PHE A 25 0.31 13.93 6.22
CA PHE A 25 0.07 12.71 6.98
C PHE A 25 0.03 11.48 6.06
N TRP A 26 -0.78 11.49 5.00
CA TRP A 26 -0.89 10.35 4.07
C TRP A 26 0.40 10.04 3.33
N ILE A 27 1.15 11.08 2.91
CA ILE A 27 2.46 10.90 2.28
C ILE A 27 3.44 10.25 3.26
N SER A 28 3.44 10.69 4.52
CA SER A 28 4.30 10.13 5.57
C SER A 28 3.93 8.67 5.86
N VAL A 29 2.64 8.37 6.01
CA VAL A 29 2.14 7.00 6.24
C VAL A 29 2.53 6.08 5.08
N THR A 30 2.35 6.52 3.83
CA THR A 30 2.73 5.73 2.65
C THR A 30 4.23 5.47 2.62
N SER A 31 5.05 6.49 2.92
CA SER A 31 6.51 6.34 2.95
C SER A 31 6.98 5.39 4.06
N LEU A 32 6.29 5.38 5.22
CA LEU A 32 6.56 4.46 6.33
C LEU A 32 6.07 3.04 6.04
N ALA A 33 4.99 2.92 5.28
CA ALA A 33 4.41 1.65 4.84
C ALA A 33 5.05 1.12 3.54
N ASP A 34 6.17 1.70 3.09
CA ASP A 34 6.96 1.17 1.99
C ASP A 34 7.44 -0.24 2.37
N PRO A 35 7.24 -1.27 1.51
CA PRO A 35 7.71 -2.63 1.75
C PRO A 35 9.18 -2.71 2.18
N LYS A 36 10.03 -1.76 1.79
CA LYS A 36 11.42 -1.66 2.29
C LYS A 36 11.49 -1.63 3.80
N CYS A 37 10.61 -0.89 4.48
CA CYS A 37 10.58 -0.80 5.94
C CYS A 37 10.26 -2.14 6.60
N ILE A 38 9.47 -3.01 5.94
CA ILE A 38 9.22 -4.36 6.44
C ILE A 38 10.53 -5.15 6.53
N PHE A 39 11.33 -5.13 5.47
CA PHE A 39 12.56 -5.93 5.39
C PHE A 39 13.71 -5.31 6.18
N THR A 40 13.83 -3.98 6.24
CA THR A 40 14.94 -3.30 6.91
C THR A 40 14.68 -3.02 8.39
N VAL A 41 13.43 -2.85 8.82
CA VAL A 41 13.08 -2.46 10.19
C VAL A 41 12.23 -3.54 10.88
N CYS A 42 11.09 -3.92 10.32
CA CYS A 42 10.17 -4.84 11.01
C CYS A 42 10.75 -6.24 11.17
N PHE A 43 11.37 -6.79 10.13
CA PHE A 43 11.97 -8.13 10.17
C PHE A 43 13.07 -8.24 11.23
N PRO A 44 14.12 -7.39 11.25
CA PRO A 44 15.19 -7.52 12.24
C PRO A 44 14.69 -7.35 13.67
N LEU A 45 13.78 -6.38 13.91
CA LEU A 45 13.18 -6.17 15.22
C LEU A 45 12.36 -7.39 15.67
N ALA A 46 11.49 -7.90 14.80
CA ALA A 46 10.68 -9.08 15.08
C ALA A 46 11.56 -10.31 15.34
N TYR A 47 12.62 -10.50 14.56
CA TYR A 47 13.54 -11.62 14.69
C TYR A 47 14.28 -11.61 16.02
N TYR A 48 14.70 -10.43 16.48
CA TYR A 48 15.39 -10.29 17.76
C TYR A 48 14.46 -10.52 18.96
N LEU A 49 13.18 -10.13 18.85
CA LEU A 49 12.18 -10.36 19.89
C LEU A 49 11.68 -11.81 19.94
N ASP A 50 11.35 -12.38 18.77
CA ASP A 50 10.99 -13.78 18.62
C ASP A 50 11.41 -14.28 17.23
N ARG A 51 12.37 -15.21 17.22
CA ARG A 51 12.96 -15.73 15.99
C ARG A 51 11.93 -16.35 15.05
N LYS A 52 10.90 -17.03 15.57
CA LYS A 52 9.85 -17.65 14.73
C LYS A 52 8.98 -16.59 14.08
N VAL A 53 8.65 -15.53 14.82
CA VAL A 53 7.85 -14.42 14.31
C VAL A 53 8.63 -13.65 13.23
N GLY A 54 9.88 -13.30 13.49
CA GLY A 54 10.72 -12.62 12.50
C GLY A 54 10.89 -13.42 11.21
N VAL A 55 11.17 -14.72 11.30
CA VAL A 55 11.25 -15.61 10.13
C VAL A 55 9.91 -15.66 9.38
N SER A 56 8.78 -15.65 10.10
CA SER A 56 7.45 -15.61 9.47
C SER A 56 7.20 -14.30 8.74
N VAL A 57 7.55 -13.14 9.34
CA VAL A 57 7.47 -11.82 8.69
C VAL A 57 8.27 -11.80 7.38
N LEU A 58 9.51 -12.31 7.42
CA LEU A 58 10.37 -12.36 6.24
C LEU A 58 9.77 -13.22 5.13
N TRP A 59 9.41 -14.47 5.42
CA TRP A 59 8.90 -15.39 4.40
C TRP A 59 7.57 -14.94 3.82
N ILE A 60 6.65 -14.47 4.65
CA ILE A 60 5.36 -13.96 4.17
C ILE A 60 5.56 -12.71 3.32
N GLY A 61 6.46 -11.80 3.72
CA GLY A 61 6.83 -10.64 2.91
C GLY A 61 7.36 -11.05 1.53
N LEU A 62 8.33 -11.97 1.47
CA LEU A 62 8.92 -12.45 0.22
C LEU A 62 7.91 -13.14 -0.71
N VAL A 63 7.06 -14.02 -0.16
CA VAL A 63 6.01 -14.70 -0.94
C VAL A 63 4.98 -13.70 -1.44
N SER A 64 4.59 -12.72 -0.60
CA SER A 64 3.66 -11.68 -0.97
C SER A 64 4.22 -10.77 -2.07
N GLU A 65 5.49 -10.41 -2.00
CA GLU A 65 6.17 -9.62 -3.03
C GLU A 65 6.25 -10.39 -4.36
N TRP A 66 6.65 -11.66 -4.33
CA TRP A 66 6.68 -12.51 -5.51
C TRP A 66 5.28 -12.62 -6.14
N LEU A 67 4.26 -12.90 -5.33
CA LEU A 67 2.89 -13.00 -5.82
C LEU A 67 2.37 -11.65 -6.35
N ASN A 68 2.71 -10.54 -5.71
CA ASN A 68 2.35 -9.20 -6.18
C ASN A 68 2.90 -8.94 -7.58
N VAL A 69 4.18 -9.27 -7.81
CA VAL A 69 4.81 -9.15 -9.12
C VAL A 69 4.07 -10.04 -10.12
N VAL A 70 3.92 -11.34 -9.84
CA VAL A 70 3.23 -12.28 -10.74
C VAL A 70 1.83 -11.79 -11.11
N LEU A 71 1.04 -11.34 -10.13
CA LEU A 71 -0.30 -10.82 -10.39
C LEU A 71 -0.29 -9.53 -11.23
N LYS A 72 0.66 -8.62 -11.00
CA LYS A 72 0.81 -7.41 -11.83
C LYS A 72 1.08 -7.76 -13.29
N TRP A 73 1.86 -8.80 -13.55
CA TRP A 73 2.11 -9.29 -14.91
C TRP A 73 0.88 -9.90 -15.58
N PHE A 74 -0.06 -10.49 -14.82
CA PHE A 74 -1.26 -11.08 -15.40
C PHE A 74 -2.41 -10.07 -15.55
N LEU A 75 -2.56 -9.15 -14.60
CA LEU A 75 -3.72 -8.27 -14.50
C LEU A 75 -3.56 -6.97 -15.30
N PHE A 76 -2.32 -6.53 -15.56
CA PHE A 76 -2.03 -5.30 -16.32
C PHE A 76 -2.88 -4.09 -15.89
N GLY A 77 -3.10 -3.93 -14.57
CA GLY A 77 -3.97 -2.88 -14.06
C GLY A 77 -3.44 -1.48 -14.37
N GLU A 78 -4.28 -0.65 -14.96
CA GLU A 78 -3.94 0.74 -15.30
C GLU A 78 -3.80 1.62 -14.05
N ARG A 79 -2.76 2.45 -14.02
CA ARG A 79 -2.55 3.40 -12.93
C ARG A 79 -3.58 4.54 -13.05
N PRO A 80 -4.21 4.99 -11.95
CA PRO A 80 -5.22 6.04 -11.98
C PRO A 80 -4.76 7.34 -12.66
N PHE A 81 -3.49 7.74 -12.46
CA PHE A 81 -2.91 8.94 -13.05
C PHE A 81 -2.63 8.83 -14.56
N TRP A 82 -2.47 7.63 -15.09
CA TRP A 82 -2.34 7.42 -16.54
C TRP A 82 -3.72 7.38 -17.19
N TRP A 83 -4.64 6.59 -16.62
CA TRP A 83 -6.01 6.47 -17.11
C TRP A 83 -6.77 7.81 -17.13
N VAL A 84 -6.52 8.70 -16.16
CA VAL A 84 -7.19 10.01 -16.12
C VAL A 84 -6.73 10.96 -17.25
N HIS A 85 -5.49 10.81 -17.73
CA HIS A 85 -4.99 11.53 -18.91
C HIS A 85 -5.56 10.94 -20.21
N GLU A 86 -5.68 9.61 -20.30
CA GLU A 86 -6.20 8.92 -21.49
C GLU A 86 -7.72 9.07 -21.65
N SER A 87 -8.47 9.10 -20.56
CA SER A 87 -9.95 9.22 -20.57
C SER A 87 -10.46 10.62 -20.96
N GLY A 88 -9.58 11.61 -21.07
CA GLY A 88 -9.95 13.00 -21.40
C GLY A 88 -10.74 13.72 -20.32
N LEU A 89 -10.84 13.16 -19.10
CA LEU A 89 -11.53 13.76 -17.95
C LEU A 89 -10.85 15.07 -17.49
N ILE A 90 -9.53 15.16 -17.62
CA ILE A 90 -8.76 16.37 -17.29
C ILE A 90 -9.07 17.50 -18.28
N ASN A 91 -9.20 17.20 -19.58
CA ASN A 91 -9.51 18.20 -20.60
C ASN A 91 -10.92 18.80 -20.48
N LYS A 92 -11.79 18.17 -19.69
CA LYS A 92 -13.13 18.69 -19.39
C LYS A 92 -13.20 19.44 -18.05
N GLU A 93 -12.05 19.74 -17.44
CA GLU A 93 -11.91 20.36 -16.10
C GLU A 93 -12.70 19.64 -14.98
N LEU A 94 -12.99 18.35 -15.15
CA LEU A 94 -13.85 17.63 -14.22
C LEU A 94 -13.12 17.14 -12.96
N VAL A 95 -11.78 17.11 -12.97
CA VAL A 95 -10.95 16.61 -11.85
C VAL A 95 -9.61 17.33 -11.82
N MET A 96 -9.18 17.82 -10.65
CA MET A 96 -7.84 18.40 -10.46
C MET A 96 -7.00 17.54 -9.51
N LEU A 97 -6.35 16.51 -10.04
CA LEU A 97 -5.47 15.61 -9.28
C LEU A 97 -4.02 16.11 -9.24
N ARG A 98 -3.44 16.15 -8.05
CA ARG A 98 -2.00 16.40 -7.82
C ARG A 98 -1.25 15.07 -7.75
N GLN A 99 -0.10 15.00 -8.39
CA GLN A 99 0.82 13.85 -8.32
C GLN A 99 1.95 14.15 -7.33
N PHE A 100 2.33 13.16 -6.53
CA PHE A 100 3.39 13.24 -5.54
C PHE A 100 4.55 12.31 -5.91
N PRO A 101 5.79 12.56 -5.45
CA PRO A 101 6.92 11.67 -5.73
C PRO A 101 6.66 10.21 -5.32
N VAL A 102 5.95 10.00 -4.22
CA VAL A 102 5.58 8.66 -3.72
C VAL A 102 4.52 7.96 -4.60
N SER A 103 3.77 8.71 -5.41
CA SER A 103 2.77 8.17 -6.32
C SER A 103 3.29 7.98 -7.76
N CYS A 104 4.56 8.31 -8.01
CA CYS A 104 5.23 8.16 -9.31
C CYS A 104 5.86 6.77 -9.44
N GLU A 105 5.03 5.74 -9.64
CA GLU A 105 5.50 4.38 -9.89
C GLU A 105 5.35 4.02 -11.38
N THR A 106 6.31 3.26 -11.92
CA THR A 106 6.41 2.92 -13.35
C THR A 106 5.81 1.56 -13.74
N GLY A 107 5.33 0.78 -12.76
CA GLY A 107 4.76 -0.56 -13.00
C GLY A 107 3.23 -0.61 -12.90
N PRO A 108 2.60 -1.75 -13.26
CA PRO A 108 1.16 -1.94 -13.16
C PRO A 108 0.60 -1.62 -11.77
N GLY A 109 -0.63 -1.11 -11.72
CA GLY A 109 -1.29 -0.66 -10.50
C GLY A 109 -1.89 -1.79 -9.65
N ASP A 110 -2.30 -2.89 -10.28
CA ASP A 110 -3.09 -3.93 -9.60
C ASP A 110 -2.35 -5.26 -9.47
N PRO A 111 -2.27 -5.86 -8.26
CA PRO A 111 -2.66 -5.29 -6.96
C PRO A 111 -1.61 -4.34 -6.38
N SER A 112 -2.02 -3.43 -5.47
CA SER A 112 -1.09 -2.51 -4.78
C SER A 112 -0.04 -3.26 -3.96
N GLY A 113 1.24 -3.06 -4.30
CA GLY A 113 2.37 -3.68 -3.61
C GLY A 113 2.51 -3.19 -2.16
N HIS A 114 2.38 -1.89 -1.95
CA HIS A 114 2.42 -1.27 -0.61
C HIS A 114 1.36 -1.89 0.32
N CYS A 115 0.12 -2.07 -0.16
CA CYS A 115 -0.93 -2.64 0.68
C CYS A 115 -0.76 -4.16 0.89
N MET A 116 -0.50 -4.89 -0.20
CA MET A 116 -0.46 -6.36 -0.17
C MET A 116 0.74 -6.88 0.63
N ILE A 117 1.93 -6.31 0.42
CA ILE A 117 3.16 -6.79 1.05
C ILE A 117 3.16 -6.38 2.54
N THR A 118 2.89 -5.11 2.84
CA THR A 118 2.86 -4.60 4.22
C THR A 118 1.77 -5.28 5.04
N GLY A 119 0.56 -5.44 4.49
CA GLY A 119 -0.53 -6.13 5.17
C GLY A 119 -0.21 -7.60 5.48
N ALA A 120 0.31 -8.34 4.49
CA ALA A 120 0.68 -9.74 4.68
C ALA A 120 1.85 -9.90 5.67
N ALA A 121 2.91 -9.10 5.54
CA ALA A 121 4.09 -9.24 6.37
C ALA A 121 3.88 -8.79 7.83
N LEU A 122 2.95 -7.87 8.10
CA LEU A 122 2.59 -7.48 9.47
C LEU A 122 1.64 -8.47 10.16
N TRP A 123 0.98 -9.37 9.41
CA TRP A 123 0.03 -10.32 9.96
C TRP A 123 0.57 -11.18 11.13
N PRO A 124 1.80 -11.75 11.08
CA PRO A 124 2.38 -12.50 12.20
C PRO A 124 2.52 -11.64 13.46
N LEU A 125 2.93 -10.38 13.32
CA LEU A 125 3.08 -9.46 14.43
C LEU A 125 1.73 -9.17 15.08
N VAL A 126 0.72 -8.83 14.27
CA VAL A 126 -0.65 -8.57 14.75
C VAL A 126 -1.22 -9.79 15.48
N THR A 127 -1.01 -10.99 14.93
CA THR A 127 -1.49 -12.24 15.52
C THR A 127 -0.88 -12.47 16.92
N VAL A 128 0.44 -12.29 17.06
CA VAL A 128 1.14 -12.46 18.33
C VAL A 128 0.72 -11.40 19.34
N LEU A 129 0.65 -10.13 18.93
CA LEU A 129 0.22 -9.03 19.80
C LEU A 129 -1.21 -9.24 20.30
N THR A 130 -2.11 -9.70 19.43
CA THR A 130 -3.51 -10.03 19.81
C THR A 130 -3.57 -11.20 20.79
N ALA A 131 -2.74 -12.23 20.58
CA ALA A 131 -2.64 -13.35 21.51
C ALA A 131 -2.09 -12.92 22.89
N LEU A 132 -1.15 -11.98 22.94
CA LEU A 132 -0.62 -11.45 24.19
C LEU A 132 -1.64 -10.56 24.92
N ALA A 133 -2.33 -9.69 24.18
CA ALA A 133 -3.37 -8.82 24.74
C ALA A 133 -4.53 -9.63 25.34
N SER A 134 -4.98 -10.69 24.64
CA SER A 134 -6.07 -11.55 25.14
C SER A 134 -5.69 -12.33 26.40
N ARG A 135 -4.43 -12.74 26.55
CA ARG A 135 -3.92 -13.38 27.78
C ARG A 135 -3.89 -12.44 28.97
N ARG A 136 -3.63 -11.15 28.75
CA ARG A 136 -3.54 -10.12 29.81
C ARG A 136 -4.90 -9.58 30.24
N SER A 137 -5.93 -9.80 29.43
CA SER A 137 -7.32 -9.45 29.70
C SER A 137 -8.09 -10.55 30.46
N ARG A 138 -7.47 -11.71 30.70
CA ARG A 138 -7.98 -12.78 31.56
C ARG A 138 -7.28 -12.73 32.91
#